data_AF-A0A920BEK5-F1
#
_entry.id   AF-A0A920BEK5-F1
#
_cell.length_a   1.000
_cell.length_b   1.000
_cell.length_c   1.000
_cell.angle_alpha   90.00
_cell.angle_beta   90.00
_cell.angle_gamma   90.00
#
_symmetry.space_group_name_H-M   'P 1'
#
loop_
_entity.id
_entity.type
_entity.pdbx_description
1 polymer ?
#
loop_
_entity_poly.entity_id
_entity_poly.type
_entity_poly.pdbx_seq_one_letter_code
_entity_poly.pdbx_strand_id
1 'polypeptide(L)'
;MMQQASQDQVFTPPSVSAREFKRESLPPTEDYREHLLELEKEGELEVQRVPEPYVEVETKFGRIKKIPEQMTWHHKSCGQCGHIPGYSTAIFWLNRKLGYDYHDPRDQTSCTAWNYYASSTSNAAAQAGIAVRNFSQAKIDGYFPLIHCGTSYGHYKETREQLLHYPKLRRQVRKIMDRLKMPFVFPEEIVHYSEWVHAMREGLPSVRFLILRM
;
A
#
# COMPACT_ATOMS: atom_id res chain seq x y z
N MET A 1 30.14 39.10 -42.24
CA MET A 1 29.00 38.98 -41.31
C MET A 1 28.94 37.54 -40.83
N MET A 2 29.52 37.23 -39.68
CA MET A 2 29.30 35.93 -39.03
C MET A 2 28.27 36.14 -37.92
N GLN A 3 27.14 35.44 -38.04
CA GLN A 3 26.12 35.35 -37.01
C GLN A 3 26.72 34.69 -35.76
N GLN A 4 26.62 35.36 -34.62
CA GLN A 4 26.89 34.76 -33.32
C GLN A 4 25.82 33.71 -33.03
N ALA A 5 26.26 32.46 -32.85
CA ALA A 5 25.42 31.39 -32.33
C ALA A 5 25.01 31.73 -30.89
N SER A 6 23.71 31.65 -30.60
CA SER A 6 23.17 31.77 -29.24
C SER A 6 23.72 30.64 -28.38
N GLN A 7 24.32 30.99 -27.24
CA GLN A 7 24.78 30.01 -26.26
C GLN A 7 23.59 29.19 -25.77
N ASP A 8 23.64 27.88 -25.98
CA ASP A 8 22.73 26.92 -25.36
C ASP A 8 22.85 27.06 -23.83
N GLN A 9 21.83 27.63 -23.20
CA GLN A 9 21.73 27.64 -21.75
C GLN A 9 21.51 26.20 -21.28
N VAL A 10 22.52 25.63 -20.63
CA VAL A 10 22.45 24.34 -19.95
C VAL A 10 21.31 24.41 -18.92
N PHE A 11 20.22 23.68 -19.17
CA PHE A 11 19.13 23.56 -18.24
C PHE A 11 19.65 22.96 -16.93
N THR A 12 19.75 23.79 -15.90
CA THR A 12 20.06 23.37 -14.54
C THR A 12 18.74 23.34 -13.77
N PRO A 13 18.19 22.15 -13.46
CA PRO A 13 16.94 22.09 -12.73
C PRO A 13 17.14 22.72 -11.33
N PRO A 14 16.12 23.39 -10.79
CA PRO A 14 16.20 23.99 -9.46
C PRO A 14 16.57 22.94 -8.41
N SER A 15 17.28 23.41 -7.36
CA SER A 15 17.62 22.57 -6.21
C SER A 15 16.36 21.91 -5.66
N VAL A 16 16.48 20.66 -5.20
CA VAL A 16 15.31 19.90 -4.70
C VAL A 16 14.59 20.65 -3.59
N SER A 17 15.32 21.40 -2.76
CA SER A 17 14.77 22.26 -1.70
C SER A 17 13.94 23.44 -2.20
N ALA A 18 14.11 23.87 -3.44
CA ALA A 18 13.36 24.98 -4.05
C ALA A 18 12.17 24.51 -4.90
N ARG A 19 11.94 23.19 -5.00
CA ARG A 19 10.81 22.63 -5.75
C ARG A 19 9.58 22.59 -4.86
N GLU A 20 8.61 23.42 -5.16
CA GLU A 20 7.26 23.29 -4.58
C GLU A 20 6.42 22.38 -5.47
N PHE A 21 5.79 21.38 -4.87
CA PHE A 21 4.77 20.59 -5.56
C PHE A 21 3.52 21.45 -5.75
N LYS A 22 3.29 21.90 -6.99
CA LYS A 22 2.07 22.60 -7.37
C LYS A 22 1.01 21.58 -7.81
N ARG A 23 -0.15 21.60 -7.15
CA ARG A 23 -1.29 20.78 -7.56
C ARG A 23 -1.86 21.33 -8.87
N GLU A 24 -1.73 20.58 -9.96
CA GLU A 24 -2.27 20.97 -11.27
C GLU A 24 -3.78 20.78 -11.38
N SER A 25 -4.39 19.91 -10.56
CA SER A 25 -5.82 19.62 -10.58
C SER A 25 -6.39 19.36 -9.19
N LEU A 26 -7.71 19.53 -9.07
CA LEU A 26 -8.45 19.13 -7.88
C LEU A 26 -8.37 17.60 -7.69
N PRO A 27 -8.41 17.10 -6.44
CA PRO A 27 -8.60 15.69 -6.16
C PRO A 27 -9.71 15.08 -7.02
N PRO A 28 -9.61 13.79 -7.41
CA PRO A 28 -10.80 13.01 -7.74
C PRO A 28 -11.82 13.20 -6.62
N THR A 29 -13.10 13.35 -6.94
CA THR A 29 -14.14 13.58 -5.94
C THR A 29 -14.45 12.33 -5.12
N GLU A 30 -14.31 11.16 -5.71
CA GLU A 30 -14.75 9.90 -5.09
C GLU A 30 -13.73 9.35 -4.08
N ASP A 31 -14.07 9.40 -2.80
CA ASP A 31 -13.33 8.69 -1.76
C ASP A 31 -13.87 7.26 -1.60
N TYR A 32 -13.09 6.27 -2.06
CA TYR A 32 -13.45 4.86 -1.91
C TYR A 32 -13.70 4.42 -0.47
N ARG A 33 -13.23 5.18 0.54
CA ARG A 33 -13.58 4.90 1.95
C ARG A 33 -15.05 5.16 2.23
N GLU A 34 -15.68 6.15 1.59
CA GLU A 34 -17.10 6.44 1.76
C GLU A 34 -17.94 5.24 1.29
N HIS A 35 -17.64 4.74 0.09
CA HIS A 35 -18.30 3.54 -0.45
C HIS A 35 -18.02 2.29 0.40
N LEU A 36 -16.80 2.17 0.92
CA LEU A 36 -16.41 1.08 1.81
C LEU A 36 -17.23 1.09 3.11
N LEU A 37 -17.43 2.27 3.71
CA LEU A 37 -18.22 2.46 4.93
C LEU A 37 -19.72 2.30 4.68
N GLU A 38 -20.22 2.68 3.50
CA GLU A 38 -21.61 2.44 3.10
C GLU A 38 -21.89 0.93 3.01
N LEU A 39 -21.03 0.17 2.31
CA LEU A 39 -21.16 -1.29 2.23
C LEU A 39 -21.03 -1.98 3.61
N GLU A 40 -20.21 -1.45 4.51
CA GLU A 40 -20.14 -1.95 5.89
C GLU A 40 -21.46 -1.73 6.63
N LYS A 41 -22.06 -0.54 6.50
CA LYS A 41 -23.36 -0.21 7.10
C LYS A 41 -24.48 -1.10 6.57
N GLU A 42 -24.40 -1.49 5.30
CA GLU A 42 -25.31 -2.44 4.65
C GLU A 42 -25.06 -3.91 5.06
N GLY A 43 -23.96 -4.19 5.78
CA GLY A 43 -23.58 -5.55 6.17
C GLY A 43 -23.00 -6.38 5.03
N GLU A 44 -22.61 -5.76 3.92
CA GLU A 44 -22.03 -6.44 2.75
C GLU A 44 -20.57 -6.86 2.98
N LEU A 45 -19.83 -6.14 3.83
CA LEU A 45 -18.44 -6.39 4.19
C LEU A 45 -18.12 -5.82 5.58
N GLU A 46 -16.94 -6.13 6.09
CA GLU A 46 -16.37 -5.55 7.31
C GLU A 46 -15.19 -4.63 6.98
N VAL A 47 -15.01 -3.54 7.73
CA VAL A 47 -13.88 -2.64 7.56
C VAL A 47 -12.96 -2.69 8.78
N GLN A 48 -11.74 -3.19 8.57
CA GLN A 48 -10.68 -3.12 9.56
C GLN A 48 -10.16 -1.68 9.64
N ARG A 49 -10.46 -1.01 10.75
CA ARG A 49 -9.97 0.35 11.03
C ARG A 49 -8.45 0.38 11.21
N VAL A 50 -7.83 1.50 10.86
CA VAL A 50 -6.41 1.75 11.15
C VAL A 50 -6.21 1.75 12.68
N PRO A 51 -5.30 0.93 13.23
CA PRO A 51 -5.05 0.89 14.66
C PRO A 51 -4.37 2.17 15.15
N GLU A 52 -4.68 2.55 16.40
CA GLU A 52 -3.94 3.59 17.12
C GLU A 52 -2.62 3.03 17.70
N PRO A 53 -1.53 3.83 17.78
CA PRO A 53 -1.41 5.18 17.26
C PRO A 53 -1.24 5.20 15.72
N TYR A 54 -1.77 6.24 15.08
CA TYR A 54 -1.55 6.53 13.67
C TYR A 54 -1.14 7.97 13.42
N VAL A 55 -0.51 8.21 12.26
CA VAL A 55 -0.18 9.54 11.75
C VAL A 55 -1.12 9.88 10.60
N GLU A 56 -1.65 11.10 10.59
CA GLU A 56 -2.41 11.63 9.47
C GLU A 56 -1.48 12.31 8.45
N VAL A 57 -1.56 11.86 7.19
CA VAL A 57 -0.74 12.38 6.10
C VAL A 57 -1.65 12.83 4.96
N GLU A 58 -1.45 14.05 4.49
CA GLU A 58 -2.14 14.57 3.32
C GLU A 58 -1.56 13.95 2.04
N THR A 59 -2.40 13.26 1.28
CA THR A 59 -2.03 12.66 0.00
C THR A 59 -1.79 13.74 -1.07
N LYS A 60 -1.22 13.36 -2.23
CA LYS A 60 -1.02 14.31 -3.34
C LYS A 60 -2.31 15.03 -3.78
N PHE A 61 -3.45 14.38 -3.55
CA PHE A 61 -4.79 14.87 -3.89
C PHE A 61 -5.47 15.60 -2.73
N GLY A 62 -4.79 15.92 -1.63
CA GLY A 62 -5.40 16.69 -0.52
C GLY A 62 -6.29 15.88 0.42
N ARG A 63 -6.38 14.55 0.24
CA ARG A 63 -7.10 13.67 1.17
C ARG A 63 -6.22 13.33 2.36
N ILE A 64 -6.81 13.37 3.57
CA ILE A 64 -6.14 12.90 4.78
C ILE A 64 -6.23 11.38 4.86
N LYS A 65 -5.06 10.76 4.91
CA LYS A 65 -4.87 9.32 5.01
C LYS A 65 -4.27 8.97 6.37
N LYS A 66 -4.85 7.97 7.04
CA LYS A 66 -4.30 7.43 8.29
C LYS A 66 -3.23 6.38 8.01
N ILE A 67 -2.08 6.50 8.67
CA ILE A 67 -0.96 5.59 8.52
C ILE A 67 -0.64 5.02 9.91
N PRO A 68 -0.82 3.70 10.15
CA PRO A 68 -0.56 3.12 11.46
C PRO A 68 0.93 3.19 11.79
N GLU A 69 1.28 3.59 13.01
CA GLU A 69 2.67 3.57 13.46
C GLU A 69 3.16 2.13 13.68
N GLN A 70 2.30 1.31 14.29
CA GLN A 70 2.58 -0.06 14.71
C GLN A 70 1.38 -1.00 14.51
N MET A 71 1.44 -2.21 15.07
CA MET A 71 0.45 -3.27 14.84
C MET A 71 0.32 -3.60 13.35
N THR A 72 1.44 -3.60 12.62
CA THR A 72 1.44 -3.81 11.17
C THR A 72 1.67 -5.28 10.79
N TRP A 73 0.91 -5.77 9.81
CA TRP A 73 1.04 -7.10 9.22
C TRP A 73 1.89 -7.00 7.96
N HIS A 74 3.06 -7.64 7.96
CA HIS A 74 4.00 -7.56 6.86
C HIS A 74 3.51 -8.39 5.66
N HIS A 75 2.81 -7.73 4.75
CA HIS A 75 2.40 -8.35 3.51
C HIS A 75 3.62 -8.67 2.66
N LYS A 76 3.87 -9.95 2.42
CA LYS A 76 4.95 -10.55 1.62
C LYS A 76 4.79 -10.34 0.12
N SER A 77 5.94 -10.16 -0.52
CA SER A 77 6.12 -10.03 -1.97
C SER A 77 6.91 -11.22 -2.50
N CYS A 78 6.40 -11.90 -3.54
CA CYS A 78 7.14 -13.00 -4.14
C CYS A 78 8.50 -12.56 -4.69
N GLY A 79 8.56 -11.38 -5.32
CA GLY A 79 9.79 -10.82 -5.87
C GLY A 79 10.72 -10.34 -4.76
N GLN A 80 10.27 -9.41 -3.91
CA GLN A 80 11.15 -8.79 -2.91
C GLN A 80 11.50 -9.74 -1.77
N CYS A 81 10.54 -10.46 -1.18
CA CYS A 81 10.84 -11.39 -0.09
C CYS A 81 11.57 -12.66 -0.58
N GLY A 82 11.26 -13.12 -1.80
CA GLY A 82 11.86 -14.33 -2.35
C GLY A 82 13.24 -14.15 -2.97
N HIS A 83 13.50 -12.98 -3.59
CA HIS A 83 14.72 -12.75 -4.39
C HIS A 83 15.56 -11.57 -3.92
N ILE A 84 15.02 -10.67 -3.09
CA ILE A 84 15.70 -9.46 -2.61
C ILE A 84 15.58 -9.37 -1.08
N PRO A 85 16.14 -10.34 -0.32
CA PRO A 85 15.91 -10.45 1.12
C PRO A 85 16.37 -9.21 1.91
N GLY A 86 17.30 -8.41 1.37
CA GLY A 86 17.69 -7.13 1.95
C GLY A 86 16.53 -6.13 2.07
N TYR A 87 15.52 -6.21 1.19
CA TYR A 87 14.37 -5.31 1.20
C TYR A 87 13.48 -5.57 2.42
N SER A 88 13.01 -6.80 2.63
CA SER A 88 12.23 -7.17 3.81
C SER A 88 13.04 -7.04 5.11
N THR A 89 14.34 -7.40 5.07
CA THR A 89 15.22 -7.26 6.22
C THR A 89 15.36 -5.80 6.68
N ALA A 90 15.46 -4.84 5.74
CA ALA A 90 15.52 -3.42 6.06
C ALA A 90 14.21 -2.91 6.68
N ILE A 91 13.06 -3.38 6.20
CA ILE A 91 11.73 -3.06 6.75
C ILE A 91 11.63 -3.54 8.21
N PHE A 92 12.02 -4.79 8.46
CA PHE A 92 11.99 -5.35 9.81
C PHE A 92 13.01 -4.66 10.74
N TRP A 93 14.18 -4.29 10.20
CA TRP A 93 15.16 -3.53 10.96
C TRP A 93 14.61 -2.15 11.36
N LEU A 94 13.88 -1.47 10.47
CA LEU A 94 13.25 -0.18 10.76
C LEU A 94 12.19 -0.29 11.87
N ASN A 95 11.30 -1.27 11.79
CA ASN A 95 10.33 -1.52 12.87
C ASN A 95 11.03 -1.76 14.23
N ARG A 96 12.06 -2.63 14.25
CA ARG A 96 12.85 -2.89 15.47
C ARG A 96 13.58 -1.66 16.00
N LYS A 97 14.05 -0.77 15.13
CA LYS A 97 14.74 0.47 15.53
C LYS A 97 13.80 1.51 16.12
N LEU A 98 12.57 1.56 15.63
CA LEU A 98 11.52 2.44 16.14
C LEU A 98 10.80 1.86 17.37
N GLY A 99 10.99 0.56 17.64
CA GLY A 99 10.31 -0.13 18.73
C GLY A 99 8.83 -0.42 18.43
N TYR A 100 8.45 -0.46 17.16
CA TYR A 100 7.08 -0.67 16.72
C TYR A 100 6.74 -2.15 16.57
N ASP A 101 5.53 -2.53 17.02
CA ASP A 101 5.02 -3.88 16.86
C ASP A 101 4.65 -4.19 15.39
N TYR A 102 5.09 -5.36 14.93
CA TYR A 102 4.82 -5.86 13.59
C TYR A 102 4.77 -7.39 13.58
N HIS A 103 3.96 -7.94 12.68
CA HIS A 103 3.82 -9.37 12.46
C HIS A 103 4.41 -9.78 11.11
N ASP A 104 5.28 -10.78 11.11
CA ASP A 104 5.80 -11.45 9.90
C ASP A 104 5.09 -12.81 9.71
N PRO A 105 4.04 -12.88 8.88
CA PRO A 105 3.21 -14.09 8.72
C PRO A 105 3.98 -15.21 8.01
N ARG A 106 3.91 -16.45 8.50
CA ARG A 106 4.62 -17.58 7.88
C ARG A 106 3.89 -18.22 6.70
N ASP A 107 2.57 -18.05 6.62
CA ASP A 107 1.63 -18.75 5.75
C ASP A 107 0.88 -17.82 4.79
N GLN A 108 1.48 -16.66 4.51
CA GLN A 108 0.97 -15.75 3.50
C GLN A 108 1.11 -16.32 2.08
N THR A 109 0.10 -16.08 1.24
CA THR A 109 0.08 -16.43 -0.19
C THR A 109 0.46 -15.23 -1.07
N SER A 110 0.82 -15.54 -2.31
CA SER A 110 1.07 -14.53 -3.36
C SER A 110 -0.04 -13.48 -3.43
N CYS A 111 0.32 -12.23 -3.77
CA CYS A 111 -0.66 -11.20 -4.08
C CYS A 111 -1.34 -11.38 -5.44
N THR A 112 -0.86 -12.31 -6.27
CA THR A 112 -1.25 -12.58 -7.66
C THR A 112 -1.14 -11.41 -8.64
N ALA A 113 -0.55 -10.29 -8.21
CA ALA A 113 -0.46 -9.06 -8.99
C ALA A 113 0.32 -9.20 -10.31
N TRP A 114 1.34 -10.06 -10.36
CA TRP A 114 2.04 -10.34 -11.63
C TRP A 114 1.11 -10.96 -12.67
N ASN A 115 0.23 -11.87 -12.26
CA ASN A 115 -0.74 -12.49 -13.15
C ASN A 115 -1.83 -11.48 -13.57
N TYR A 116 -2.23 -10.59 -12.65
CA TYR A 116 -3.14 -9.49 -12.94
C TYR A 116 -2.58 -8.50 -13.99
N TYR A 117 -1.33 -8.05 -13.83
CA TYR A 117 -0.74 -7.04 -14.72
C TYR A 117 -0.11 -7.60 -16.00
N ALA A 118 0.36 -8.86 -16.00
CA ALA A 118 0.98 -9.47 -17.18
C ALA A 118 -0.04 -10.00 -18.21
N SER A 119 -1.34 -9.68 -18.05
CA SER A 119 -2.42 -10.13 -18.94
C SER A 119 -2.51 -11.64 -19.12
N SER A 120 -1.99 -12.43 -18.17
CA SER A 120 -2.16 -13.88 -18.18
C SER A 120 -3.60 -14.26 -17.83
N THR A 121 -3.98 -15.53 -18.05
CA THR A 121 -5.34 -16.08 -17.92
C THR A 121 -5.88 -16.02 -16.48
N SER A 122 -6.20 -14.79 -16.06
CA SER A 122 -6.79 -14.28 -14.84
C SER A 122 -8.30 -14.37 -14.71
N ASN A 123 -8.90 -15.18 -13.84
CA ASN A 123 -10.30 -14.89 -13.45
C ASN A 123 -10.32 -13.78 -12.38
N ALA A 124 -11.05 -12.68 -12.64
CA ALA A 124 -11.16 -11.54 -11.73
C ALA A 124 -11.57 -11.95 -10.30
N ALA A 125 -12.51 -12.89 -10.15
CA ALA A 125 -12.93 -13.36 -8.84
C ALA A 125 -11.82 -14.10 -8.06
N ALA A 126 -10.93 -14.79 -8.77
CA ALA A 126 -9.81 -15.49 -8.14
C ALA A 126 -8.71 -14.50 -7.68
N GLN A 127 -8.39 -13.52 -8.52
CA GLN A 127 -7.46 -12.43 -8.18
C GLN A 127 -7.95 -11.66 -6.96
N ALA A 128 -9.22 -11.26 -7.00
CA ALA A 128 -9.87 -10.53 -5.94
C ALA A 128 -10.00 -11.35 -4.65
N GLY A 129 -10.31 -12.64 -4.75
CA GLY A 129 -10.40 -13.54 -3.60
C GLY A 129 -9.08 -13.72 -2.86
N ILE A 130 -7.94 -13.75 -3.55
CA ILE A 130 -6.65 -13.85 -2.89
C ILE A 130 -6.27 -12.55 -2.17
N ALA A 131 -6.59 -11.38 -2.74
CA ALA A 131 -6.42 -10.10 -2.05
C ALA A 131 -7.23 -10.07 -0.73
N VAL A 132 -8.53 -10.42 -0.80
CA VAL A 132 -9.40 -10.44 0.39
C VAL A 132 -8.97 -11.51 1.39
N ARG A 133 -8.47 -12.67 0.95
CA ARG A 133 -7.88 -13.70 1.83
C ARG A 133 -6.70 -13.16 2.63
N ASN A 134 -5.83 -12.36 2.03
CA ASN A 134 -4.70 -11.76 2.73
C ASN A 134 -5.14 -10.66 3.71
N PHE A 135 -6.15 -9.84 3.38
CA PHE A 135 -6.75 -8.90 4.35
C PHE A 135 -7.38 -9.63 5.53
N SER A 136 -8.06 -10.74 5.24
CA SER A 136 -8.69 -11.59 6.23
C SER A 136 -7.68 -12.23 7.16
N GLN A 137 -6.54 -12.68 6.61
CA GLN A 137 -5.45 -13.23 7.42
C GLN A 137 -4.86 -12.17 8.35
N ALA A 138 -4.59 -10.95 7.85
CA ALA A 138 -4.09 -9.86 8.67
C ALA A 138 -5.03 -9.57 9.87
N LYS A 139 -6.35 -9.52 9.62
CA LYS A 139 -7.35 -9.39 10.67
C LYS A 139 -7.32 -10.56 11.67
N ILE A 140 -7.29 -11.80 11.18
CA ILE A 140 -7.25 -13.01 12.03
C ILE A 140 -6.02 -12.98 12.95
N ASP A 141 -4.87 -12.56 12.41
CA ASP A 141 -3.63 -12.44 13.16
C ASP A 141 -3.66 -11.26 14.15
N GLY A 142 -4.60 -10.32 14.00
CA GLY A 142 -4.76 -9.16 14.87
C GLY A 142 -3.95 -7.92 14.44
N TYR A 143 -3.46 -7.88 13.19
CA TYR A 143 -2.57 -6.83 12.68
C TYR A 143 -3.14 -6.15 11.43
N PHE A 144 -2.72 -4.91 11.16
CA PHE A 144 -3.18 -4.12 10.02
C PHE A 144 -2.27 -4.29 8.79
N PRO A 145 -2.78 -4.61 7.60
CA PRO A 145 -1.95 -4.93 6.44
C PRO A 145 -1.06 -3.76 5.98
N LEU A 146 0.25 -3.99 5.98
CA LEU A 146 1.27 -3.07 5.44
C LEU A 146 1.93 -3.68 4.20
N ILE A 147 1.69 -3.07 3.05
CA ILE A 147 2.07 -3.60 1.74
C ILE A 147 3.41 -3.02 1.33
N HIS A 148 4.45 -3.83 1.13
CA HIS A 148 5.78 -3.28 0.79
C HIS A 148 6.14 -3.37 -0.70
N CYS A 149 5.35 -4.09 -1.49
CA CYS A 149 5.58 -4.21 -2.93
C CYS A 149 4.66 -3.28 -3.71
N GLY A 150 5.25 -2.43 -4.56
CA GLY A 150 4.51 -1.53 -5.44
C GLY A 150 3.51 -2.27 -6.35
N THR A 151 3.87 -3.46 -6.84
CA THR A 151 2.98 -4.29 -7.66
C THR A 151 1.76 -4.77 -6.86
N SER A 152 1.96 -5.24 -5.63
CA SER A 152 0.85 -5.63 -4.75
C SER A 152 -0.02 -4.44 -4.34
N TYR A 153 0.60 -3.30 -4.10
CA TYR A 153 -0.07 -2.06 -3.72
C TYR A 153 -1.03 -1.58 -4.81
N GLY A 154 -0.58 -1.51 -6.06
CA GLY A 154 -1.47 -1.21 -7.19
C GLY A 154 -2.61 -2.21 -7.30
N HIS A 155 -2.28 -3.51 -7.31
CA HIS A 155 -3.27 -4.57 -7.51
C HIS A 155 -4.36 -4.55 -6.44
N TYR A 156 -4.00 -4.32 -5.18
CA TYR A 156 -4.95 -4.29 -4.08
C TYR A 156 -5.83 -3.03 -4.10
N LYS A 157 -5.33 -1.89 -4.57
CA LYS A 157 -6.15 -0.71 -4.78
C LYS A 157 -7.20 -0.94 -5.87
N GLU A 158 -6.77 -1.47 -7.02
CA GLU A 158 -7.67 -1.72 -8.16
C GLU A 158 -8.67 -2.85 -7.87
N THR A 159 -8.22 -3.92 -7.21
CA THR A 159 -9.11 -5.00 -6.75
C THR A 159 -10.14 -4.50 -5.76
N ARG A 160 -9.72 -3.67 -4.78
CA ARG A 160 -10.65 -3.06 -3.83
C ARG A 160 -11.69 -2.23 -4.59
N GLU A 161 -11.24 -1.34 -5.47
CA GLU A 161 -12.13 -0.54 -6.32
C GLU A 161 -13.14 -1.40 -7.08
N GLN A 162 -12.70 -2.48 -7.75
CA GLN A 162 -13.60 -3.40 -8.46
C GLN A 162 -14.65 -4.02 -7.51
N LEU A 163 -14.26 -4.41 -6.30
CA LEU A 163 -15.16 -5.03 -5.34
C LEU A 163 -16.17 -4.05 -4.74
N LEU A 164 -15.82 -2.76 -4.66
CA LEU A 164 -16.75 -1.71 -4.29
C LEU A 164 -17.81 -1.51 -5.40
N HIS A 165 -17.37 -1.31 -6.64
CA HIS A 165 -18.26 -0.93 -7.75
C HIS A 165 -19.03 -2.06 -8.44
N TYR A 166 -18.56 -3.31 -8.33
CA TYR A 166 -19.17 -4.44 -9.05
C TYR A 166 -19.76 -5.49 -8.09
N PRO A 167 -21.04 -5.33 -7.66
CA PRO A 167 -21.68 -6.25 -6.71
C PRO A 167 -21.68 -7.72 -7.17
N LYS A 168 -21.77 -7.98 -8.49
CA LYS A 168 -21.70 -9.35 -9.02
C LYS A 168 -20.36 -10.01 -8.72
N LEU A 169 -19.26 -9.27 -8.91
CA LEU A 169 -17.91 -9.74 -8.56
C LEU A 169 -17.77 -9.89 -7.05
N ARG A 170 -18.20 -8.87 -6.28
CA ARG A 170 -18.16 -8.91 -4.81
C ARG A 170 -18.87 -10.15 -4.24
N ARG A 171 -20.06 -10.48 -4.73
CA ARG A 171 -20.79 -11.71 -4.33
C ARG A 171 -20.06 -13.00 -4.71
N GLN A 172 -19.35 -13.04 -5.85
CA GLN A 172 -18.52 -14.20 -6.21
C GLN A 172 -17.38 -14.37 -5.22
N VAL A 173 -16.69 -13.28 -4.85
CA VAL A 173 -15.60 -13.33 -3.88
C VAL A 173 -16.13 -13.66 -2.48
N ARG A 174 -17.26 -13.09 -2.07
CA ARG A 174 -17.93 -13.43 -0.80
C ARG A 174 -18.14 -14.94 -0.66
N LYS A 175 -18.68 -15.59 -1.69
CA LYS A 175 -18.86 -17.06 -1.74
C LYS A 175 -17.55 -17.84 -1.62
N ILE A 176 -16.45 -17.33 -2.18
CA ILE A 176 -15.12 -17.95 -2.00
C ILE A 176 -14.71 -17.86 -0.54
N MET A 177 -14.82 -16.67 0.06
CA MET A 177 -14.44 -16.43 1.45
C MET A 177 -15.31 -17.23 2.44
N ASP A 178 -16.60 -17.39 2.17
CA ASP A 178 -17.50 -18.24 2.97
C ASP A 178 -17.05 -19.70 2.97
N ARG A 179 -16.64 -20.22 1.80
CA ARG A 179 -16.09 -21.59 1.69
C ARG A 179 -14.77 -21.74 2.45
N LEU A 180 -13.95 -20.70 2.46
CA LEU A 180 -12.71 -20.65 3.23
C LEU A 180 -12.95 -20.40 4.74
N LYS A 181 -14.19 -20.08 5.14
CA LYS A 181 -14.57 -19.67 6.50
C LYS A 181 -13.75 -18.49 7.01
N MET A 182 -13.45 -17.56 6.10
CA MET A 182 -12.68 -16.36 6.41
C MET A 182 -13.60 -15.12 6.41
N PRO A 183 -13.31 -14.11 7.26
CA PRO A 183 -14.03 -12.83 7.26
C PRO A 183 -14.06 -12.17 5.88
N PHE A 184 -15.05 -11.31 5.63
CA PHE A 184 -15.06 -10.47 4.42
C PHE A 184 -14.59 -9.07 4.74
N VAL A 185 -13.31 -8.97 5.08
CA VAL A 185 -12.77 -7.74 5.62
C VAL A 185 -11.89 -7.01 4.62
N PHE A 186 -11.97 -5.70 4.67
CA PHE A 186 -11.14 -4.78 3.92
C PHE A 186 -10.50 -3.78 4.87
N PRO A 187 -9.24 -3.40 4.66
CA PRO A 187 -8.63 -2.35 5.46
C PRO A 187 -9.20 -0.98 5.06
N GLU A 188 -9.44 -0.13 6.07
CA GLU A 188 -9.82 1.29 5.91
C GLU A 188 -8.87 1.98 4.92
N GLU A 189 -7.57 1.75 5.12
CA GLU A 189 -6.50 2.27 4.27
C GLU A 189 -5.67 1.14 3.65
N ILE A 190 -5.39 1.25 2.35
CA ILE A 190 -4.37 0.42 1.70
C ILE A 190 -3.06 1.18 1.85
N VAL A 191 -2.19 0.75 2.76
CA VAL A 191 -0.94 1.47 3.10
C VAL A 191 0.26 0.80 2.45
N HIS A 192 1.03 1.56 1.68
CA HIS A 192 2.32 1.13 1.17
C HIS A 192 3.45 1.46 2.16
N TYR A 193 4.47 0.60 2.22
CA TYR A 193 5.62 0.81 3.09
C TYR A 193 6.33 2.16 2.86
N SER A 194 6.38 2.67 1.62
CA SER A 194 6.96 3.99 1.37
C SER A 194 6.15 5.13 2.00
N GLU A 195 4.82 4.99 2.05
CA GLU A 195 3.94 5.95 2.74
C GLU A 195 4.20 5.87 4.25
N TRP A 196 4.37 4.67 4.77
CA TRP A 196 4.73 4.43 6.17
C TRP A 196 6.09 5.04 6.54
N VAL A 197 7.15 4.78 5.76
CA VAL A 197 8.48 5.39 6.01
C VAL A 197 8.41 6.91 5.96
N HIS A 198 7.66 7.46 5.01
CA HIS A 198 7.45 8.91 4.93
C HIS A 198 6.75 9.45 6.18
N ALA A 199 5.72 8.76 6.68
CA ALA A 199 5.01 9.15 7.89
C ALA A 199 5.90 9.04 9.14
N MET A 200 6.73 8.00 9.24
CA MET A 200 7.61 7.76 10.39
C MET A 200 8.93 8.54 10.35
N ARG A 201 9.17 9.35 9.32
CA ARG A 201 10.48 9.97 9.02
C ARG A 201 11.10 10.77 10.17
N GLU A 202 10.27 11.42 11.00
CA GLU A 202 10.73 12.26 12.12
C GLU A 202 11.27 11.41 13.28
N GLY A 203 10.75 10.18 13.43
CA GLY A 203 11.24 9.20 14.40
C GLY A 203 12.45 8.41 13.90
N LEU A 204 12.77 8.50 12.59
CA LEU A 204 13.94 7.81 12.06
C LEU A 204 15.20 8.46 12.61
N PRO A 205 16.15 7.67 13.15
CA PRO A 205 17.43 8.21 13.55
C PRO A 205 18.08 8.89 12.34
N SER A 206 18.78 10.01 12.56
CA SER A 206 19.57 10.64 11.52
C SER A 206 20.50 9.59 10.92
N VAL A 207 20.19 9.18 9.69
CA VAL A 207 20.94 8.13 9.01
C VAL A 207 22.26 8.76 8.57
N ARG A 208 23.23 8.83 9.49
CA ARG A 208 24.64 8.82 9.11
C ARG A 208 24.87 7.45 8.51
N PHE A 209 24.66 7.38 7.20
CA PHE A 209 25.07 6.25 6.40
C PHE A 209 26.56 6.02 6.65
N LEU A 210 26.87 5.05 7.51
CA LEU A 210 28.13 4.32 7.48
C LEU A 210 28.09 3.42 6.23
N ILE A 211 27.93 4.04 5.06
CA ILE A 211 28.17 3.39 3.78
C ILE A 211 29.69 3.26 3.69
N LEU A 212 30.17 2.00 3.75
CA LEU A 212 31.52 1.57 3.38
C LEU A 212 32.64 1.97 4.36
N ARG A 213 32.73 1.25 5.48
CA ARG A 213 34.04 0.78 6.00
C ARG A 213 34.00 -0.74 6.05
N MET A 214 34.03 -1.36 4.88
CA MET A 214 34.56 -2.71 4.68
C MET A 214 35.69 -2.59 3.67
#